data_AF-A0A1C6SHV4-F1
#
_entry.id   AF-A0A1C6SHV4-F1
#
_cell.length_a   1.000
_cell.length_b   1.000
_cell.length_c   1.000
_cell.angle_alpha   90.00
_cell.angle_beta   90.00
_cell.angle_gamma   90.00
#
_symmetry.space_group_name_H-M   'P 1'
#
loop_
_entity.id
_entity.type
_entity.pdbx_description
1 polymer ?
#
loop_
_entity_poly.entity_id
_entity_poly.type
_entity_poly.pdbx_seq_one_letter_code
_entity_poly.pdbx_strand_id
1 'polypeptide(L)'
;MTSKPVAELLADLDVTRSYSRPRVSNDSPYSEAQFKTLKYCPAFPDRFDSLHHAREFAAEFFTYYNHEHVRHEAPYDRTEVKDHRRRRGLSS
;
A
#
# COMPACT_ATOMS: atom_id res chain seq x y z
N MET A 1 -9.40 4.99 6.57
CA MET A 1 -8.96 6.40 6.38
C MET A 1 -10.00 7.32 7.02
N THR A 2 -9.62 8.08 8.05
CA THR A 2 -10.59 8.80 8.93
C THR A 2 -10.55 10.33 8.80
N SER A 3 -9.56 10.89 8.11
CA SER A 3 -9.41 12.34 7.94
C SER A 3 -10.32 12.88 6.83
N LYS A 4 -11.14 13.89 7.16
CA LYS A 4 -12.02 14.60 6.21
C LYS A 4 -11.27 15.27 5.06
N PRO A 5 -10.23 16.12 5.29
CA PRO A 5 -9.54 16.80 4.20
C PRO A 5 -8.83 15.84 3.23
N VAL A 6 -8.32 14.70 3.73
CA VAL A 6 -7.68 13.69 2.86
C VAL A 6 -8.73 12.97 2.02
N ALA A 7 -9.93 12.73 2.55
CA ALA A 7 -11.01 12.08 1.80
C ALA A 7 -11.53 12.96 0.66
N GLU A 8 -11.65 14.27 0.89
CA GLU A 8 -12.02 15.25 -0.14
C GLU A 8 -10.94 15.33 -1.22
N LEU A 9 -9.67 15.47 -0.84
CA LEU A 9 -8.55 15.50 -1.80
C LEU A 9 -8.50 14.25 -2.69
N LEU A 10 -8.71 13.05 -2.14
CA LEU A 10 -8.72 11.83 -2.95
C LEU A 10 -9.94 11.76 -3.88
N ALA A 11 -11.08 12.30 -3.48
CA ALA A 11 -12.24 12.39 -4.35
C ALA A 11 -12.00 13.37 -5.52
N ASP A 12 -11.35 14.51 -5.25
CA ASP A 12 -10.97 15.49 -6.27
C ASP A 12 -9.97 14.91 -7.30
N LEU A 13 -9.10 14.00 -6.85
CA LEU A 13 -8.13 13.28 -7.69
C LEU A 13 -8.70 12.02 -8.34
N ASP A 14 -10.00 11.73 -8.19
CA ASP A 14 -10.67 10.51 -8.66
C ASP A 14 -10.03 9.20 -8.14
N VAL A 15 -9.42 9.26 -6.95
CA VAL A 15 -8.77 8.12 -6.28
C VAL A 15 -9.78 7.41 -5.38
N THR A 16 -10.12 6.18 -5.75
CA THR A 16 -10.99 5.33 -4.93
C THR A 16 -10.28 4.89 -3.65
N ARG A 17 -10.97 5.03 -2.51
CA ARG A 17 -10.46 4.58 -1.20
C ARG A 17 -10.36 3.06 -1.14
N SER A 18 -9.26 2.55 -0.57
CA SER A 18 -9.14 1.13 -0.26
C SER A 18 -10.09 0.70 0.87
N TYR A 19 -10.57 -0.54 0.79
CA TYR A 19 -11.46 -1.15 1.77
C TYR A 19 -10.71 -2.05 2.78
N SER A 20 -9.40 -1.86 2.93
CA SER A 20 -8.57 -2.67 3.84
C SER A 20 -9.09 -2.59 5.28
N ARG A 21 -9.22 -3.75 5.92
CA ARG A 21 -9.75 -3.85 7.28
C ARG A 21 -8.73 -3.32 8.29
N PRO A 22 -9.18 -2.63 9.36
CA PRO A 22 -8.28 -2.20 10.42
C PRO A 22 -7.51 -3.39 11.00
N ARG A 23 -6.18 -3.25 11.12
CA ARG A 23 -5.26 -4.24 11.73
C ARG A 23 -5.14 -5.57 10.95
N VAL A 24 -5.46 -5.59 9.66
CA VAL A 24 -5.26 -6.77 8.80
C VAL A 24 -4.18 -6.48 7.76
N SER A 25 -2.94 -6.88 8.05
CA SER A 25 -1.78 -6.69 7.17
C SER A 25 -1.95 -7.38 5.82
N ASN A 26 -2.64 -8.53 5.78
CA ASN A 26 -2.91 -9.28 4.56
C ASN A 26 -3.76 -8.53 3.52
N ASP A 27 -4.43 -7.43 3.89
CA ASP A 27 -5.17 -6.58 2.95
C ASP A 27 -4.24 -5.55 2.23
N SER A 28 -2.91 -5.63 2.42
CA SER A 28 -1.88 -4.80 1.75
C SER A 28 -0.58 -5.60 1.48
N PRO A 29 -0.66 -6.74 0.76
CA PRO A 29 0.46 -7.68 0.62
C PRO A 29 1.70 -7.05 -0.01
N TYR A 30 1.51 -6.13 -0.97
CA TYR A 30 2.61 -5.42 -1.64
C TYR A 30 3.47 -4.63 -0.67
N SER A 31 2.85 -3.79 0.16
CA SER A 31 3.58 -2.96 1.13
C SER A 31 4.22 -3.82 2.22
N GLU A 32 3.54 -4.88 2.69
CA GLU A 32 4.07 -5.79 3.70
C GLU A 32 5.27 -6.60 3.18
N ALA A 33 5.22 -7.08 1.94
CA ALA A 33 6.32 -7.76 1.28
C ALA A 33 7.54 -6.84 1.17
N GLN A 34 7.34 -5.58 0.77
CA GLN A 34 8.39 -4.58 0.72
C GLN A 34 9.02 -4.31 2.10
N PHE A 35 8.21 -4.12 3.16
CA PHE A 35 8.73 -3.92 4.51
C PHE A 35 9.50 -5.13 5.02
N LYS A 36 9.04 -6.34 4.70
CA LYS A 36 9.77 -7.56 5.02
C LYS A 36 11.13 -7.59 4.33
N THR A 37 11.18 -7.32 3.03
CA THR A 37 12.45 -7.27 2.28
C THR A 37 13.41 -6.24 2.86
N LEU A 38 12.92 -5.04 3.19
CA LEU A 38 13.73 -3.99 3.79
C LEU A 38 14.31 -4.42 5.15
N LYS A 39 13.47 -4.98 6.03
CA LYS A 39 13.86 -5.37 7.40
C LYS A 39 14.94 -6.46 7.43
N TYR A 40 14.91 -7.38 6.47
CA TYR A 40 15.85 -8.50 6.40
C TYR A 40 16.94 -8.29 5.34
N CYS A 41 17.04 -7.08 4.76
CA CYS A 41 18.10 -6.74 3.83
C CYS A 41 19.45 -6.73 4.57
N PRO A 42 20.46 -7.49 4.12
CA PRO A 42 21.78 -7.51 4.74
C PRO A 42 22.49 -6.15 4.72
N ALA A 43 22.14 -5.28 3.77
CA ALA A 43 22.68 -3.93 3.66
C ALA A 43 21.99 -2.92 4.58
N PHE A 44 20.92 -3.32 5.30
CA PHE A 44 20.25 -2.44 6.25
C PHE A 44 21.18 -2.15 7.43
N PRO A 45 21.53 -0.88 7.70
CA PRO A 45 22.50 -0.57 8.73
C PRO A 45 21.88 -0.68 10.14
N ASP A 46 22.69 -1.09 11.12
CA ASP A 46 22.28 -1.12 12.54
C ASP A 46 21.90 0.28 13.07
N ARG A 47 22.54 1.32 12.52
CA ARG A 47 22.23 2.74 12.78
C ARG A 47 22.53 3.57 11.54
N PHE A 48 21.71 4.59 11.31
CA PHE A 48 22.01 5.64 10.33
C PHE A 48 22.80 6.77 10.99
N ASP A 49 23.84 7.26 10.31
CA ASP A 49 24.67 8.36 10.82
C ASP A 49 23.96 9.72 10.78
N SER A 50 23.00 9.88 9.87
CA SER A 50 22.21 11.10 9.73
C SER A 50 20.90 10.83 8.98
N LEU A 51 19.99 11.82 9.01
CA LEU A 51 18.79 11.82 8.17
C LEU A 51 19.13 11.78 6.67
N HIS A 52 20.26 12.38 6.28
CA HIS A 52 20.72 12.33 4.89
C HIS A 52 21.08 10.90 4.49
N HIS A 53 21.91 10.24 5.31
CA HIS A 53 22.30 8.85 5.09
C HIS A 53 21.07 7.93 5.01
N ALA A 54 20.09 8.11 5.89
CA ALA A 54 18.84 7.34 5.84
C ALA A 54 18.03 7.57 4.55
N ARG A 55 18.01 8.80 4.03
CA ARG A 55 17.31 9.13 2.76
C ARG A 55 18.02 8.55 1.54
N GLU A 56 19.34 8.62 1.51
CA GLU A 56 20.15 8.03 0.43
C GLU A 56 19.95 6.51 0.37
N PHE A 57 20.08 5.84 1.52
CA PHE A 57 19.83 4.41 1.62
C PHE A 57 18.42 4.03 1.15
N ALA A 58 17.40 4.78 1.58
CA ALA A 58 16.02 4.52 1.16
C ALA A 58 15.83 4.72 -0.35
N ALA A 59 16.41 5.77 -0.93
CA ALA A 59 16.32 6.04 -2.37
C ALA A 59 16.97 4.92 -3.19
N GLU A 60 18.15 4.46 -2.78
CA GLU A 60 18.85 3.34 -3.40
C GLU A 60 18.04 2.04 -3.27
N PHE A 61 17.57 1.73 -2.07
CA PHE A 61 16.76 0.54 -1.80
C PHE A 61 15.48 0.53 -2.65
N PHE A 62 14.74 1.64 -2.72
CA PHE A 62 13.50 1.70 -3.51
C PHE A 62 13.76 1.60 -5.01
N THR A 63 14.88 2.16 -5.48
CA THR A 63 15.29 2.03 -6.89
C THR A 63 15.56 0.56 -7.22
N TYR A 64 16.39 -0.11 -6.42
CA TYR A 64 16.66 -1.54 -6.55
C TYR A 64 15.38 -2.40 -6.44
N TYR A 65 14.55 -2.15 -5.41
CA TYR A 65 13.33 -2.91 -5.17
C TYR A 65 12.33 -2.80 -6.32
N ASN A 66 12.18 -1.61 -6.93
CA ASN A 66 11.20 -1.39 -8.00
C ASN A 66 11.69 -1.86 -9.37
N HIS A 67 13.00 -1.87 -9.62
CA HIS A 67 13.55 -2.10 -10.97
C HIS A 67 14.26 -3.44 -11.12
N GLU A 68 14.85 -3.99 -10.05
CA GLU A 68 15.70 -5.19 -10.12
C GLU A 68 15.12 -6.38 -9.36
N HIS A 69 14.35 -6.15 -8.28
CA HIS A 69 13.55 -7.20 -7.67
C HIS A 69 12.34 -7.53 -8.56
N VAL A 70 12.53 -8.50 -9.46
CA VAL A 70 11.46 -9.06 -10.29
C VAL A 70 10.28 -9.49 -9.40
N ARG A 71 9.11 -8.89 -9.64
CA ARG A 71 7.91 -9.02 -8.80
C ARG A 71 7.51 -10.48 -8.60
N HIS A 72 7.44 -10.90 -7.35
CA HIS A 72 6.79 -12.15 -6.94
C HIS A 72 5.35 -11.85 -6.49
N GLU A 73 4.51 -11.32 -7.37
CA GLU A 73 3.07 -11.20 -7.10
C GLU A 73 2.26 -11.71 -8.28
N ALA A 74 1.43 -12.71 -8.00
CA ALA A 74 0.40 -13.20 -8.90
C ALA A 74 -0.51 -12.04 -9.38
N PRO A 75 -0.99 -12.08 -10.62
CA PRO A 75 -1.81 -11.00 -11.16
C PRO A 75 -3.12 -10.91 -10.37
N TYR A 76 -3.32 -9.82 -9.63
CA TYR A 76 -4.63 -9.45 -9.15
C TYR A 76 -5.43 -8.96 -10.38
N ASP A 77 -6.35 -9.81 -10.84
CA ASP A 77 -7.33 -9.49 -11.87
C ASP A 77 -8.18 -8.29 -11.41
N ARG A 78 -8.08 -7.17 -12.14
CA ARG A 78 -8.96 -6.00 -11.97
C ARG A 78 -10.28 -6.23 -12.72
N THR A 79 -11.06 -7.24 -12.35
CA THR A 79 -12.44 -7.34 -12.80
C THR A 79 -13.38 -7.65 -11.64
N GLU A 80 -14.53 -6.97 -11.68
CA GLU A 80 -15.68 -7.10 -10.79
C GLU A 80 -15.63 -6.38 -9.43
N VAL A 81 -15.72 -5.05 -9.47
CA VAL A 81 -16.51 -4.31 -8.46
C VAL A 81 -17.97 -4.75 -8.65
N LYS A 82 -18.43 -5.77 -7.93
CA LYS A 82 -19.86 -6.06 -7.81
C LYS A 82 -20.49 -5.04 -6.89
N ASP A 83 -21.08 -4.03 -7.52
CA ASP A 83 -21.99 -3.06 -6.93
C ASP A 83 -23.20 -3.79 -6.33
N HIS A 84 -23.16 -4.06 -5.02
CA HIS A 84 -24.31 -4.55 -4.26
C HIS A 84 -25.13 -3.39 -3.70
N ARG A 85 -25.65 -2.54 -4.58
CA ARG A 85 -26.87 -1.77 -4.32
C ARG A 85 -28.05 -2.38 -5.08
N ARG A 86 -28.85 -3.18 -4.36
CA ARG A 86 -30.33 -3.21 -4.36
C ARG A 86 -30.83 -4.45 -3.62
N ARG A 87 -31.55 -4.21 -2.53
CA ARG A 87 -32.85 -4.83 -2.15
C ARG A 87 -33.02 -4.76 -0.63
N ARG A 88 -33.79 -3.79 -0.17
CA ARG A 88 -34.91 -4.05 0.74
C ARG A 88 -35.91 -2.91 0.58
N GLY A 89 -36.97 -3.25 -0.15
CA GLY A 89 -38.13 -2.40 -0.33
C GLY A 89 -38.94 -2.28 0.95
N LEU A 90 -39.63 -1.15 0.98
CA LEU A 90 -40.84 -0.83 1.73
C LEU A 90 -41.74 -2.05 1.99
N SER A 91 -42.15 -2.21 3.26
CA SER A 91 -43.43 -2.80 3.64
C SER A 91 -43.72 -2.44 5.09
N SER A 92 -44.57 -1.43 5.29
CA SER A 92 -45.78 -1.50 6.13
C SER A 92 -46.65 -0.29 5.87
#